data_AF-A0A1F9VBI4-F1
#
_entry.id   AF-A0A1F9VBI4-F1
#
_cell.length_a   1.000
_cell.length_b   1.000
_cell.length_c   1.000
_cell.angle_alpha   90.00
_cell.angle_beta   90.00
_cell.angle_gamma   90.00
#
_symmetry.space_group_name_H-M   'P 1'
#
loop_
_entity.id
_entity.type
_entity.pdbx_description
1 polymer ?
#
loop_
_entity_poly.entity_id
_entity_poly.type
_entity_poly.pdbx_seq_one_letter_code
_entity_poly.pdbx_strand_id
1 'polypeptide(L)'
;MSGLVRWTAYAPLEKGATNEDPLGFYAYAMRLAEEWLPGITTRTRRIRYYSMICGGLQLIEEELGGLVRQAIDRDIERLRLFMRWERLWVAWNVAVEDQNSRGLIGRTKVEPLFRNWHFSSASLDYPFIQRQPDLGALGSYRTSLESFGLLREGVTELTVAGNRLANLFWSQDAGGRNKGACANSIRSGRVLFNRSRGRLAAIGTRLGLQLRSGTHRDQDALTEELLLLRTRLLPTSGLPARRTMVLDFLRRRNLADRDEIEILKRTARGAGRGDGGQELERRAAAIIALEEYRAALMQAFNLFRDDLVSRGGTSSPTALARSNALKKALKLARKTRARLLPFLGMANFLPVFSDFAMGKELDMEDGVSLLRALLETHQTEMVRRQTPRWFHPHSKDKWELDPSVAYPSSRDGALGTYSYRTPNLISMARESGRRL
;
A
#
# COMPACT_ATOMS: atom_id res chain seq x y z
N MET A 1 -40.34 -8.03 -21.59
CA MET A 1 -39.68 -8.22 -20.28
C MET A 1 -38.22 -7.77 -20.41
N SER A 2 -37.94 -6.54 -19.99
CA SER A 2 -36.62 -5.89 -20.06
C SER A 2 -35.73 -6.36 -18.92
N GLY A 3 -34.66 -7.09 -19.25
CA GLY A 3 -33.65 -7.55 -18.29
C GLY A 3 -32.76 -6.41 -17.84
N LEU A 4 -32.80 -6.10 -16.55
CA LEU A 4 -31.96 -5.08 -15.93
C LEU A 4 -30.50 -5.58 -15.87
N VAL A 5 -29.63 -5.01 -16.68
CA VAL A 5 -28.16 -5.18 -16.57
C VAL A 5 -27.69 -4.44 -15.32
N ARG A 6 -27.33 -5.16 -14.26
CA ARG A 6 -26.71 -4.58 -13.06
C ARG A 6 -25.22 -4.36 -13.33
N TRP A 7 -24.82 -3.09 -13.46
CA TRP A 7 -23.43 -2.68 -13.52
C TRP A 7 -22.74 -2.95 -12.17
N THR A 8 -21.56 -3.58 -12.25
CA THR A 8 -20.55 -3.78 -11.19
C THR A 8 -21.06 -4.36 -9.85
N ALA A 9 -21.17 -5.69 -9.78
CA ALA A 9 -21.13 -6.37 -8.49
C ALA A 9 -19.76 -6.14 -7.82
N TYR A 10 -19.79 -5.41 -6.71
CA TYR A 10 -18.68 -5.07 -5.82
C TYR A 10 -17.81 -6.31 -5.49
N ALA A 11 -16.49 -6.18 -5.66
CA ALA A 11 -15.56 -7.30 -5.47
C ALA A 11 -15.27 -7.54 -3.97
N PRO A 12 -15.28 -8.80 -3.47
CA PRO A 12 -15.31 -9.10 -2.03
C PRO A 12 -13.96 -8.98 -1.32
N LEU A 13 -12.95 -8.35 -1.91
CA LEU A 13 -11.62 -8.20 -1.30
C LEU A 13 -11.56 -7.06 -0.27
N GLU A 14 -12.60 -6.22 -0.18
CA GLU A 14 -12.77 -5.23 0.90
C GLU A 14 -13.55 -5.79 2.11
N LYS A 15 -13.85 -7.09 2.16
CA LYS A 15 -14.61 -7.70 3.27
C LYS A 15 -13.95 -7.57 4.66
N GLY A 16 -12.67 -7.24 4.75
CA GLY A 16 -12.02 -6.92 6.03
C GLY A 16 -12.22 -5.47 6.48
N ALA A 17 -12.38 -4.54 5.54
CA ALA A 17 -12.44 -3.10 5.84
C ALA A 17 -13.83 -2.63 6.29
N THR A 18 -14.90 -3.36 5.96
CA THR A 18 -16.26 -2.83 6.11
C THR A 18 -16.73 -2.71 7.57
N ASN A 19 -16.25 -3.58 8.47
CA ASN A 19 -16.66 -3.56 9.87
C ASN A 19 -15.56 -3.12 10.86
N GLU A 20 -14.29 -3.15 10.47
CA GLU A 20 -13.16 -2.87 11.39
C GLU A 20 -12.88 -1.36 11.58
N ASP A 21 -13.41 -0.51 10.69
CA ASP A 21 -13.21 0.95 10.73
C ASP A 21 -14.56 1.70 10.65
N PRO A 22 -15.35 1.75 11.73
CA PRO A 22 -16.67 2.38 11.73
C PRO A 22 -16.63 3.90 11.56
N LEU A 23 -15.48 4.55 11.68
CA LEU A 23 -15.31 6.00 11.61
C LEU A 23 -14.55 6.47 10.36
N GLY A 24 -14.21 5.58 9.43
CA GLY A 24 -13.61 5.94 8.14
C GLY A 24 -12.13 6.33 8.20
N PHE A 25 -11.44 6.03 9.29
CA PHE A 25 -10.05 6.40 9.52
C PHE A 25 -9.05 5.87 8.50
N TYR A 26 -9.35 4.74 7.85
CA TYR A 26 -8.49 4.17 6.82
C TYR A 26 -8.25 5.15 5.66
N ALA A 27 -9.30 5.85 5.22
CA ALA A 27 -9.19 6.78 4.11
C ALA A 27 -8.26 7.96 4.44
N TYR A 28 -8.37 8.49 5.67
CA TYR A 28 -7.50 9.56 6.16
C TYR A 28 -6.05 9.07 6.30
N ALA A 29 -5.85 7.86 6.83
CA ALA A 29 -4.53 7.29 6.94
C ALA A 29 -3.88 7.05 5.57
N MET A 30 -4.66 6.66 4.55
CA MET A 30 -4.16 6.54 3.18
C MET A 30 -3.79 7.90 2.55
N ARG A 31 -4.57 8.95 2.81
CA ARG A 31 -4.22 10.32 2.38
C ARG A 31 -2.96 10.82 3.08
N LEU A 32 -2.84 10.62 4.39
CA LEU A 32 -1.60 10.92 5.13
C LEU A 32 -0.41 10.15 4.58
N ALA A 33 -0.60 8.87 4.27
CA ALA A 33 0.46 8.04 3.71
C ALA A 33 0.89 8.52 2.32
N GLU A 34 -0.04 9.04 1.51
CA GLU A 34 0.27 9.70 0.24
C GLU A 34 1.06 11.00 0.44
N GLU A 35 0.69 11.83 1.41
CA GLU A 35 1.43 13.06 1.74
C GLU A 35 2.83 12.80 2.33
N TRP A 36 2.97 11.69 3.06
CA TRP A 36 4.21 11.25 3.66
C TRP A 36 5.13 10.58 2.63
N LEU A 37 4.57 9.68 1.81
CA LEU A 37 5.27 8.90 0.79
C LEU A 37 4.42 8.82 -0.49
N PRO A 38 4.46 9.86 -1.34
CA PRO A 38 3.66 9.87 -2.55
C PRO A 38 3.98 8.66 -3.44
N GLY A 39 3.01 8.12 -4.16
CA GLY A 39 3.18 7.03 -5.12
C GLY A 39 3.55 5.65 -4.55
N ILE A 40 4.07 5.53 -3.33
CA ILE A 40 4.20 4.25 -2.64
C ILE A 40 2.81 3.84 -2.21
N THR A 41 2.35 2.61 -2.44
CA THR A 41 1.05 2.10 -1.99
C THR A 41 1.22 1.06 -0.87
N THR A 42 0.12 0.56 -0.29
CA THR A 42 0.16 -0.56 0.66
C THR A 42 0.68 -1.86 0.03
N ARG A 43 0.73 -1.93 -1.31
CA ARG A 43 1.20 -3.07 -2.11
C ARG A 43 2.62 -2.91 -2.64
N THR A 44 3.19 -1.71 -2.66
CA THR A 44 4.57 -1.48 -3.12
C THR A 44 5.60 -1.84 -2.05
N ARG A 45 5.94 -3.11 -1.89
CA ARG A 45 6.79 -3.62 -0.80
C ARG A 45 8.24 -3.94 -1.18
N ARG A 46 8.54 -4.18 -2.45
CA ARG A 46 9.85 -4.66 -2.90
C ARG A 46 10.41 -3.73 -3.94
N ILE A 47 11.65 -3.33 -3.75
CA ILE A 47 12.32 -2.38 -4.64
C ILE A 47 12.60 -3.01 -6.01
N ARG A 48 12.87 -4.32 -6.05
CA ARG A 48 13.14 -5.04 -7.31
C ARG A 48 11.95 -5.11 -8.26
N TYR A 49 10.73 -4.85 -7.80
CA TYR A 49 9.58 -4.71 -8.71
C TYR A 49 9.76 -3.58 -9.70
N TYR A 50 10.38 -2.46 -9.33
CA TYR A 50 10.63 -1.35 -10.25
C TYR A 50 11.49 -1.80 -11.44
N SER A 51 12.59 -2.51 -11.17
CA SER A 51 13.50 -3.01 -12.19
C SER A 51 12.86 -4.11 -13.03
N MET A 52 12.13 -5.03 -12.40
CA MET A 52 11.40 -6.09 -13.11
C MET A 52 10.35 -5.51 -14.06
N ILE A 53 9.61 -4.48 -13.61
CA ILE A 53 8.59 -3.83 -14.45
C ILE A 53 9.26 -3.12 -15.63
N CYS A 54 10.33 -2.35 -15.39
CA CYS A 54 11.06 -1.67 -16.46
C CYS A 54 11.67 -2.67 -17.46
N GLY A 55 12.30 -3.74 -16.96
CA GLY A 55 12.85 -4.81 -17.80
C GLY A 55 11.78 -5.50 -18.65
N GLY A 56 10.61 -5.77 -18.07
CA GLY A 56 9.47 -6.35 -18.77
C GLY A 56 8.91 -5.44 -19.87
N LEU A 57 8.69 -4.16 -19.56
CA LEU A 57 8.17 -3.20 -20.53
C LEU A 57 9.14 -2.98 -21.69
N GLN A 58 10.45 -2.92 -21.43
CA GLN A 58 11.46 -2.82 -22.49
C GLN A 58 11.41 -4.06 -23.40
N LEU A 59 11.36 -5.26 -22.82
CA LEU A 59 11.26 -6.51 -23.58
C LEU A 59 10.01 -6.53 -24.46
N ILE A 60 8.87 -6.09 -23.94
CA ILE A 60 7.60 -6.05 -24.68
C ILE A 60 7.64 -5.01 -25.79
N GLU A 61 8.28 -3.86 -25.55
CA GLU A 61 8.39 -2.81 -26.56
C GLU A 61 9.23 -3.25 -27.77
N GLU A 62 10.32 -3.99 -27.52
CA GLU A 62 11.13 -4.64 -28.56
C GLU A 62 10.31 -5.65 -29.38
N GLU A 63 9.40 -6.38 -28.73
CA GLU A 63 8.51 -7.35 -29.37
C GLU A 63 7.37 -6.69 -30.18
N LEU A 64 6.82 -5.59 -29.66
CA LEU A 64 5.74 -4.85 -30.31
C LEU A 64 6.20 -4.09 -31.55
N GLY A 65 7.46 -3.63 -31.58
CA GLY A 65 8.05 -2.91 -32.69
C GLY A 65 7.96 -3.63 -34.05
N GLY A 66 7.74 -4.95 -34.04
CA GLY A 66 7.51 -5.76 -35.25
C GLY A 66 6.06 -6.13 -35.56
N LEU A 67 5.09 -5.87 -34.67
CA LEU A 67 3.78 -6.52 -34.71
C LEU A 67 2.57 -5.58 -34.85
N VAL A 68 2.63 -4.34 -34.34
CA VAL A 68 1.44 -3.48 -34.21
C VAL A 68 1.66 -2.10 -34.84
N ARG A 69 0.80 -1.71 -35.79
CA ARG A 69 0.88 -0.43 -36.51
C ARG A 69 0.10 0.72 -35.83
N GLN A 70 -0.93 0.43 -35.04
CA GLN A 70 -1.79 1.44 -34.41
C GLN A 70 -1.49 1.61 -32.91
N ALA A 71 -1.55 2.85 -32.42
CA ALA A 71 -1.19 3.18 -31.04
C ALA A 71 -2.14 2.59 -29.98
N ILE A 72 -3.45 2.55 -30.26
CA ILE A 72 -4.47 2.03 -29.31
C ILE A 72 -4.29 0.53 -29.09
N ASP A 73 -4.11 -0.23 -30.18
CA ASP A 73 -3.85 -1.67 -30.10
C ASP A 73 -2.53 -1.96 -29.39
N ARG A 74 -1.55 -1.06 -29.52
CA ARG A 74 -0.23 -1.21 -28.89
C ARG A 74 -0.32 -1.18 -27.37
N ASP A 75 -1.11 -0.29 -26.78
CA ASP A 75 -1.26 -0.20 -25.32
C ASP A 75 -2.00 -1.41 -24.72
N ILE A 76 -3.08 -1.83 -25.38
CA ILE A 76 -3.84 -3.04 -24.99
C ILE A 76 -2.95 -4.27 -25.07
N GLU A 77 -2.22 -4.41 -26.18
CA GLU A 77 -1.31 -5.53 -26.38
C GLU A 77 -0.12 -5.47 -25.42
N ARG A 78 0.43 -4.28 -25.12
CA ARG A 78 1.49 -4.09 -24.12
C ARG A 78 1.03 -4.61 -22.76
N LEU A 79 -0.16 -4.23 -22.31
CA LEU A 79 -0.73 -4.73 -21.05
C LEU A 79 -0.93 -6.25 -21.08
N ARG A 80 -1.44 -6.80 -22.19
CA ARG A 80 -1.61 -8.25 -22.37
C ARG A 80 -0.31 -9.02 -22.23
N LEU A 81 0.73 -8.58 -22.93
CA LEU A 81 2.06 -9.19 -22.87
C LEU A 81 2.72 -8.98 -21.50
N PHE A 82 2.50 -7.83 -20.87
CA PHE A 82 3.00 -7.56 -19.51
C PHE A 82 2.40 -8.51 -18.48
N MET A 83 1.11 -8.83 -18.60
CA MET A 83 0.48 -9.81 -17.71
C MET A 83 1.15 -11.18 -17.80
N ARG A 84 1.58 -11.60 -19.00
CA ARG A 84 2.33 -12.85 -19.20
C ARG A 84 3.75 -12.76 -18.63
N TRP A 85 4.43 -11.63 -18.82
CA TRP A 85 5.73 -11.36 -18.21
C TRP A 85 5.69 -11.50 -16.69
N GLU A 86 4.70 -10.87 -16.05
CA GLU A 86 4.57 -10.91 -14.59
C GLU A 86 4.38 -12.34 -14.08
N ARG A 87 3.51 -13.12 -14.73
CA ARG A 87 3.28 -14.54 -14.41
C ARG A 87 4.55 -15.36 -14.53
N LEU A 88 5.31 -15.15 -15.61
CA LEU A 88 6.57 -15.82 -15.83
C LEU A 88 7.61 -15.47 -14.74
N TRP A 89 7.70 -14.20 -14.37
CA TRP A 89 8.61 -13.76 -13.31
C TRP A 89 8.22 -14.32 -11.93
N VAL A 90 6.92 -14.40 -11.62
CA VAL A 90 6.44 -15.08 -10.41
C VAL A 90 6.84 -16.55 -10.42
N ALA A 91 6.66 -17.22 -11.55
CA ALA A 91 7.00 -18.63 -11.73
C ALA A 91 8.49 -18.89 -11.44
N TRP A 92 9.40 -18.00 -11.86
CA TRP A 92 10.82 -18.09 -11.52
C TRP A 92 11.08 -17.99 -10.02
N ASN A 93 10.45 -17.02 -9.35
CA ASN A 93 10.62 -16.84 -7.90
C ASN A 93 10.05 -18.03 -7.10
N VAL A 94 8.97 -18.66 -7.60
CA VAL A 94 8.44 -19.90 -7.03
C VAL A 94 9.41 -21.06 -7.24
N ALA A 95 10.04 -21.15 -8.41
CA ALA A 95 11.02 -22.21 -8.73
C ALA A 95 12.21 -22.23 -7.76
N VAL A 96 12.65 -21.06 -7.31
CA VAL A 96 13.75 -20.88 -6.34
C VAL A 96 13.39 -21.37 -4.93
N GLU A 97 12.11 -21.62 -4.63
CA GLU A 97 11.61 -22.02 -3.28
C GLU A 97 11.98 -21.05 -2.16
N ASP A 98 12.07 -19.76 -2.48
CA ASP A 98 12.52 -18.79 -1.51
C ASP A 98 11.45 -18.46 -0.45
N GLN A 99 11.76 -18.68 0.83
CA GLN A 99 10.92 -18.25 1.96
C GLN A 99 10.67 -16.73 2.01
N ASN A 100 11.60 -15.90 1.52
CA ASN A 100 11.40 -14.45 1.48
C ASN A 100 10.40 -14.02 0.38
N SER A 101 10.05 -14.89 -0.57
CA SER A 101 9.08 -14.58 -1.62
C SER A 101 7.61 -14.68 -1.15
N ARG A 102 7.34 -14.95 0.13
CA ARG A 102 5.98 -14.95 0.72
C ARG A 102 5.19 -13.64 0.49
N GLY A 103 5.86 -12.54 0.19
CA GLY A 103 5.25 -11.24 -0.14
C GLY A 103 5.11 -10.93 -1.64
N LEU A 104 5.37 -11.90 -2.52
CA LEU A 104 5.33 -11.70 -3.96
C LEU A 104 3.88 -11.69 -4.48
N ILE A 105 3.52 -10.63 -5.21
CA ILE A 105 2.20 -10.42 -5.81
C ILE A 105 1.86 -11.63 -6.68
N GLY A 106 0.73 -12.28 -6.37
CA GLY A 106 0.22 -13.45 -7.10
C GLY A 106 0.88 -14.80 -6.79
N ARG A 107 1.87 -14.86 -5.88
CA ARG A 107 2.54 -16.13 -5.52
C ARG A 107 1.57 -17.23 -5.13
N THR A 108 0.60 -16.94 -4.25
CA THR A 108 -0.36 -17.93 -3.71
C THR A 108 -1.15 -18.65 -4.80
N LYS A 109 -1.34 -18.01 -5.97
CA LYS A 109 -2.04 -18.59 -7.12
C LYS A 109 -1.12 -19.40 -8.02
N VAL A 110 0.15 -18.99 -8.15
CA VAL A 110 1.14 -19.69 -8.99
C VAL A 110 1.73 -20.89 -8.30
N GLU A 111 1.95 -20.83 -6.99
CA GLU A 111 2.64 -21.88 -6.25
C GLU A 111 1.99 -23.28 -6.41
N PRO A 112 0.66 -23.44 -6.27
CA PRO A 112 0.01 -24.73 -6.51
C PRO A 112 0.11 -25.20 -7.97
N LEU A 113 0.00 -24.28 -8.94
CA LEU A 113 0.15 -24.59 -10.36
C LEU A 113 1.57 -25.06 -10.66
N PHE A 114 2.56 -24.39 -10.08
CA PHE A 114 3.98 -24.67 -10.30
C PHE A 114 4.43 -25.99 -9.66
N ARG A 115 3.83 -26.41 -8.53
CA ARG A 115 4.09 -27.72 -7.92
C ARG A 115 3.62 -28.88 -8.81
N ASN A 116 2.59 -28.65 -9.61
CA ASN A 116 1.97 -29.65 -10.48
C ASN A 116 2.32 -29.47 -11.97
N TRP A 117 3.17 -28.50 -12.32
CA TRP A 117 3.48 -28.19 -13.72
C TRP A 117 4.50 -29.15 -14.32
N HIS A 118 4.12 -29.79 -15.43
CA HIS A 118 5.09 -30.28 -16.40
C HIS A 118 5.63 -29.07 -17.19
N PHE A 119 6.87 -28.66 -16.90
CA PHE A 119 7.45 -27.38 -17.34
C PHE A 119 7.46 -27.13 -18.85
N SER A 120 7.34 -28.17 -19.69
CA SER A 120 7.39 -28.04 -21.15
C SER A 120 6.12 -27.51 -21.82
N SER A 121 5.02 -27.27 -21.08
CA SER A 121 3.74 -26.86 -21.69
C SER A 121 2.88 -25.93 -20.83
N ALA A 122 3.42 -25.40 -19.73
CA ALA A 122 2.68 -24.49 -18.86
C ALA A 122 2.25 -23.23 -19.61
N SER A 123 0.94 -23.00 -19.69
CA SER A 123 0.37 -21.77 -20.23
C SER A 123 0.68 -20.60 -19.30
N LEU A 124 0.95 -19.43 -19.87
CA LEU A 124 1.04 -18.14 -19.18
C LEU A 124 -0.29 -17.38 -19.19
N ASP A 125 -1.37 -17.93 -19.76
CA ASP A 125 -2.69 -17.31 -19.83
C ASP A 125 -3.65 -17.81 -18.74
N TYR A 126 -3.12 -18.33 -17.63
CA TYR A 126 -3.94 -18.79 -16.51
C TYR A 126 -4.49 -17.63 -15.66
N PRO A 127 -5.59 -17.86 -14.91
CA PRO A 127 -6.12 -16.87 -13.97
C PRO A 127 -5.12 -16.59 -12.83
N PHE A 128 -4.36 -15.51 -12.94
CA PHE A 128 -3.31 -15.14 -11.99
C PHE A 128 -3.86 -14.33 -10.81
N ILE A 129 -4.41 -13.15 -11.08
CA ILE A 129 -5.04 -12.25 -10.09
C ILE A 129 -6.28 -11.64 -10.74
N GLN A 130 -7.36 -11.50 -9.98
CA GLN A 130 -8.55 -10.78 -10.45
C GLN A 130 -8.17 -9.33 -10.76
N ARG A 131 -8.51 -8.81 -11.93
CA ARG A 131 -8.10 -7.46 -12.38
C ARG A 131 -6.57 -7.26 -12.32
N GLN A 132 -5.79 -8.21 -12.85
CA GLN A 132 -4.32 -8.13 -12.89
C GLN A 132 -3.77 -6.79 -13.42
N PRO A 133 -4.37 -6.12 -14.43
CA PRO A 133 -3.89 -4.80 -14.85
C PRO A 133 -3.85 -3.77 -13.72
N ASP A 134 -4.81 -3.85 -12.78
CA ASP A 134 -4.94 -2.93 -11.66
C ASP A 134 -4.21 -3.45 -10.40
N LEU A 135 -4.31 -4.76 -10.14
CA LEU A 135 -3.89 -5.37 -8.88
C LEU A 135 -2.55 -6.12 -8.96
N GLY A 136 -2.03 -6.33 -10.17
CA GLY A 136 -0.70 -6.88 -10.41
C GLY A 136 0.41 -5.87 -10.11
N ALA A 137 1.64 -6.23 -10.44
CA ALA A 137 2.84 -5.45 -10.21
C ALA A 137 2.78 -4.11 -10.93
N LEU A 138 2.46 -4.09 -12.24
CA LEU A 138 2.37 -2.85 -13.01
C LEU A 138 1.34 -1.90 -12.41
N GLY A 139 0.10 -2.36 -12.19
CA GLY A 139 -0.94 -1.54 -11.58
C GLY A 139 -0.59 -1.06 -10.17
N SER A 140 -0.04 -1.94 -9.33
CA SER A 140 0.29 -1.60 -7.92
C SER A 140 1.46 -0.63 -7.79
N TYR A 141 2.38 -0.60 -8.77
CA TYR A 141 3.57 0.26 -8.78
C TYR A 141 3.47 1.42 -9.79
N ARG A 142 2.36 1.55 -10.52
CA ARG A 142 2.24 2.53 -11.60
C ARG A 142 2.47 3.96 -11.11
N THR A 143 1.75 4.37 -10.07
CA THR A 143 1.85 5.71 -9.51
C THR A 143 3.26 6.01 -9.00
N SER A 144 3.94 5.06 -8.35
CA SER A 144 5.33 5.26 -7.95
C SER A 144 6.28 5.33 -9.15
N LEU A 145 6.13 4.46 -10.15
CA LEU A 145 6.93 4.47 -11.38
C LEU A 145 6.83 5.82 -12.11
N GLU A 146 5.63 6.37 -12.25
CA GLU A 146 5.38 7.70 -12.83
C GLU A 146 6.00 8.79 -11.94
N SER A 147 5.76 8.76 -10.62
CA SER A 147 6.32 9.74 -9.68
C SER A 147 7.85 9.72 -9.58
N PHE A 148 8.48 8.59 -9.92
CA PHE A 148 9.94 8.43 -9.93
C PHE A 148 10.55 8.78 -11.29
N GLY A 149 9.71 9.16 -12.25
CA GLY A 149 10.11 9.43 -13.62
C GLY A 149 10.69 8.21 -14.31
N LEU A 150 10.25 7.00 -13.96
CA LEU A 150 10.60 5.74 -14.64
C LEU A 150 9.62 5.45 -15.79
N LEU A 151 8.37 5.88 -15.63
CA LEU A 151 7.35 5.89 -16.68
C LEU A 151 6.92 7.33 -17.02
N ARG A 152 6.46 7.52 -18.25
CA ARG A 152 5.74 8.73 -18.65
C ARG A 152 4.35 8.73 -18.01
N GLU A 153 3.87 9.90 -17.61
CA GLU A 153 2.57 10.05 -16.96
C GLU A 153 1.43 9.59 -17.87
N GLY A 154 0.50 8.79 -17.34
CA GLY A 154 -0.70 8.37 -18.06
C GLY A 154 -0.49 7.26 -19.09
N VAL A 155 0.75 6.88 -19.42
CA VAL A 155 1.07 5.83 -20.40
C VAL A 155 2.04 4.79 -19.86
N THR A 156 2.15 3.64 -20.53
CA THR A 156 3.02 2.52 -20.13
C THR A 156 4.39 2.54 -20.81
N GLU A 157 4.87 3.75 -21.16
CA GLU A 157 6.15 3.98 -21.84
C GLU A 157 7.27 4.33 -20.85
N LEU A 158 8.44 3.71 -21.03
CA LEU A 158 9.62 3.99 -20.23
C LEU A 158 10.24 5.34 -20.58
N THR A 159 10.68 6.07 -19.55
CA THR A 159 11.55 7.25 -19.73
C THR A 159 13.00 6.81 -20.00
N VAL A 160 13.91 7.78 -20.16
CA VAL A 160 15.36 7.51 -20.19
C VAL A 160 15.82 6.78 -18.93
N ALA A 161 15.31 7.17 -17.75
CA ALA A 161 15.65 6.53 -16.49
C ALA A 161 15.07 5.11 -16.38
N GLY A 162 13.82 4.92 -16.83
CA GLY A 162 13.19 3.59 -16.91
C GLY A 162 13.97 2.64 -17.83
N ASN A 163 14.40 3.12 -19.00
CA ASN A 163 15.23 2.34 -19.92
C ASN A 163 16.60 2.00 -19.34
N ARG A 164 17.25 2.94 -18.65
CA ARG A 164 18.51 2.65 -17.94
C ARG A 164 18.32 1.56 -16.89
N LEU A 165 17.23 1.62 -16.12
CA LEU A 165 16.92 0.61 -15.12
C LEU A 165 16.62 -0.76 -15.75
N ALA A 166 15.91 -0.80 -16.88
CA ALA A 166 15.68 -2.01 -17.65
C ALA A 166 16.98 -2.64 -18.16
N ASN A 167 17.92 -1.83 -18.66
CA ASN A 167 19.24 -2.28 -19.10
C ASN A 167 20.04 -2.92 -17.94
N LEU A 168 20.02 -2.30 -16.76
CA LEU A 168 20.69 -2.84 -15.57
C LEU A 168 20.05 -4.17 -15.13
N PHE A 169 18.73 -4.26 -15.16
CA PHE A 169 18.01 -5.51 -14.90
C PHE A 169 18.46 -6.64 -15.84
N TRP A 170 18.51 -6.38 -17.15
CA TRP A 170 18.90 -7.39 -18.14
C TRP A 170 20.41 -7.63 -18.22
N SER A 171 21.27 -6.72 -17.75
CA SER A 171 22.72 -6.92 -17.72
C SER A 171 23.17 -8.06 -16.80
N GLN A 172 22.30 -8.47 -15.87
CA GLN A 172 22.45 -9.66 -15.00
C GLN A 172 22.21 -10.98 -15.77
N ASP A 173 21.74 -10.91 -17.02
CA ASP A 173 21.62 -12.05 -17.91
C ASP A 173 22.87 -12.19 -18.80
N ALA A 174 23.94 -12.77 -18.24
CA ALA A 174 25.19 -13.00 -18.95
C ALA A 174 24.97 -13.77 -20.28
N GLY A 175 24.96 -13.03 -21.39
CA GLY A 175 24.80 -13.52 -22.76
C GLY A 175 23.42 -13.33 -23.39
N GLY A 176 22.46 -12.65 -22.75
CA GLY A 176 21.14 -12.30 -23.33
C GLY A 176 20.23 -13.49 -23.67
N ARG A 177 20.67 -14.71 -23.37
CA ARG A 177 19.95 -15.95 -23.71
C ARG A 177 18.64 -16.09 -22.95
N ASN A 178 18.57 -15.58 -21.72
CA ASN A 178 17.34 -15.62 -20.96
C ASN A 178 16.36 -14.56 -21.47
N LYS A 179 16.82 -13.34 -21.78
CA LYS A 179 15.97 -12.29 -22.38
C LYS A 179 15.24 -12.79 -23.64
N GLY A 180 15.95 -13.45 -24.55
CA GLY A 180 15.33 -14.06 -25.75
C GLY A 180 14.33 -15.18 -25.44
N ALA A 181 14.64 -16.05 -24.46
CA ALA A 181 13.70 -17.09 -24.03
C ALA A 181 12.45 -16.51 -23.35
N CYS A 182 12.58 -15.39 -22.64
CA CYS A 182 11.46 -14.65 -22.07
C CYS A 182 10.55 -14.08 -23.16
N ALA A 183 11.13 -13.39 -24.15
CA ALA A 183 10.40 -12.86 -25.31
C ALA A 183 9.57 -13.96 -25.98
N ASN A 184 10.20 -15.08 -26.32
CA ASN A 184 9.52 -16.22 -26.94
C ASN A 184 8.40 -16.79 -26.04
N SER A 185 8.62 -16.84 -24.72
CA SER A 185 7.62 -17.33 -23.77
C SER A 185 6.41 -16.41 -23.68
N ILE A 186 6.63 -15.10 -23.59
CA ILE A 186 5.58 -14.07 -23.55
C ILE A 186 4.78 -14.07 -24.86
N ARG A 187 5.46 -14.14 -26.00
CA ARG A 187 4.82 -14.16 -27.33
C ARG A 187 3.93 -15.39 -27.51
N SER A 188 4.47 -16.57 -27.22
CA SER A 188 3.75 -17.84 -27.34
C SER A 188 2.68 -18.06 -26.26
N GLY A 189 2.73 -17.32 -25.16
CA GLY A 189 1.90 -17.56 -23.99
C GLY A 189 2.23 -18.88 -23.29
N ARG A 190 3.44 -19.43 -23.47
CA ARG A 190 3.89 -20.68 -22.88
C ARG A 190 5.27 -20.51 -22.26
N VAL A 191 5.57 -21.27 -21.21
CA VAL A 191 6.91 -21.30 -20.63
C VAL A 191 7.85 -22.11 -21.54
N LEU A 192 8.81 -21.46 -22.20
CA LEU A 192 9.71 -22.11 -23.18
C LEU A 192 11.12 -22.39 -22.65
N PHE A 193 11.26 -22.56 -21.34
CA PHE A 193 12.54 -22.96 -20.74
C PHE A 193 12.72 -24.47 -20.81
N ASN A 194 13.92 -24.92 -21.23
CA ASN A 194 14.23 -26.34 -21.34
C ASN A 194 13.94 -27.08 -20.02
N ARG A 195 13.48 -28.34 -20.11
CA ARG A 195 12.62 -29.13 -19.19
C ARG A 195 13.00 -29.22 -17.71
N SER A 196 14.05 -28.57 -17.21
CA SER A 196 14.42 -28.63 -15.81
C SER A 196 13.96 -27.41 -15.02
N ARG A 197 13.27 -27.68 -13.91
CA ARG A 197 13.01 -26.71 -12.84
C ARG A 197 14.26 -25.91 -12.44
N GLY A 198 15.43 -26.56 -12.52
CA GLY A 198 16.73 -25.95 -12.25
C GLY A 198 17.05 -24.75 -13.15
N ARG A 199 16.63 -24.74 -14.41
CA ARG A 199 16.88 -23.57 -15.29
C ARG A 199 15.99 -22.38 -14.94
N LEU A 200 14.72 -22.61 -14.62
CA LEU A 200 13.83 -21.55 -14.11
C LEU A 200 14.32 -21.01 -12.78
N ALA A 201 14.79 -21.88 -11.88
CA ALA A 201 15.38 -21.46 -10.60
C ALA A 201 16.69 -20.69 -10.80
N ALA A 202 17.54 -21.09 -11.75
CA ALA A 202 18.77 -20.36 -12.08
C ALA A 202 18.48 -18.94 -12.57
N ILE A 203 17.43 -18.75 -13.38
CA ILE A 203 16.97 -17.42 -13.80
C ILE A 203 16.41 -16.65 -12.61
N GLY A 204 15.55 -17.28 -11.80
CA GLY A 204 15.00 -16.66 -10.60
C GLY A 204 16.07 -16.25 -9.58
N THR A 205 17.20 -16.94 -9.54
CA THR A 205 18.34 -16.60 -8.66
C THR A 205 19.06 -15.31 -9.12
N ARG A 206 19.01 -15.00 -10.42
CA ARG A 206 19.65 -13.81 -11.00
C ARG A 206 18.67 -12.64 -11.11
N LEU A 207 17.49 -12.89 -11.66
CA LEU A 207 16.49 -11.87 -12.01
C LEU A 207 15.30 -11.81 -11.05
N GLY A 208 15.25 -12.68 -10.04
CA GLY A 208 14.18 -12.70 -9.05
C GLY A 208 14.36 -11.69 -7.92
N LEU A 209 13.57 -11.87 -6.86
CA LEU A 209 13.58 -11.05 -5.66
C LEU A 209 14.84 -11.22 -4.82
N GLN A 210 15.43 -12.42 -4.84
CA GLN A 210 16.67 -12.69 -4.13
C GLN A 210 17.85 -12.67 -5.07
N LEU A 211 18.84 -11.87 -4.68
CA LEU A 211 20.15 -11.86 -5.30
C LEU A 211 21.02 -12.76 -4.43
N ARG A 212 21.00 -14.06 -4.71
CA ARG A 212 21.96 -15.01 -4.14
C ARG A 212 23.08 -15.18 -5.15
N SER A 213 24.31 -14.83 -4.75
CA SER A 213 25.56 -15.23 -5.42
C SER A 213 25.51 -15.13 -6.96
N GLY A 214 25.62 -13.91 -7.47
CA GLY A 214 25.97 -13.66 -8.87
C GLY A 214 27.49 -13.58 -9.03
N THR A 215 27.94 -13.51 -10.28
CA THR A 215 29.32 -13.09 -10.59
C THR A 215 29.59 -11.68 -10.06
N HIS A 216 30.86 -11.27 -9.94
CA HIS A 216 31.20 -9.86 -9.59
C HIS A 216 30.46 -8.86 -10.48
N ARG A 217 30.36 -9.15 -11.78
CA ARG A 217 29.62 -8.33 -12.75
C ARG A 217 28.12 -8.21 -12.42
N ASP A 218 27.49 -9.29 -11.96
CA ASP A 218 26.07 -9.27 -11.56
C ASP A 218 25.87 -8.43 -10.30
N GLN A 219 26.85 -8.44 -9.38
CA GLN A 219 26.84 -7.61 -8.18
C GLN A 219 27.05 -6.13 -8.50
N ASP A 220 27.91 -5.80 -9.46
CA ASP A 220 28.13 -4.42 -9.91
C ASP A 220 26.87 -3.85 -10.58
N ALA A 221 26.27 -4.61 -11.50
CA ALA A 221 25.02 -4.24 -12.15
C ALA A 221 23.89 -4.03 -11.15
N LEU A 222 23.77 -4.92 -10.17
CA LEU A 222 22.82 -4.77 -9.07
C LEU A 222 23.11 -3.51 -8.24
N THR A 223 24.38 -3.25 -7.93
CA THR A 223 24.78 -2.09 -7.13
C THR A 223 24.40 -0.81 -7.85
N GLU A 224 24.65 -0.73 -9.16
CA GLU A 224 24.23 0.39 -9.98
C GLU A 224 22.70 0.50 -10.08
N GLU A 225 21.99 -0.63 -10.20
CA GLU A 225 20.53 -0.68 -10.20
C GLU A 225 19.94 -0.12 -8.90
N LEU A 226 20.43 -0.59 -7.76
CA LEU A 226 20.01 -0.14 -6.44
C LEU A 226 20.41 1.32 -6.21
N LEU A 227 21.56 1.76 -6.71
CA LEU A 227 21.97 3.15 -6.64
C LEU A 227 21.04 4.04 -7.48
N LEU A 228 20.72 3.65 -8.71
CA LEU A 228 19.78 4.37 -9.56
C LEU A 228 18.41 4.44 -8.89
N LEU A 229 17.87 3.32 -8.41
CA LEU A 229 16.62 3.30 -7.67
C LEU A 229 16.70 4.14 -6.41
N ARG A 230 17.82 4.13 -5.68
CA ARG A 230 18.04 4.99 -4.52
C ARG A 230 17.97 6.45 -4.94
N THR A 231 18.63 6.89 -6.00
CA THR A 231 18.55 8.30 -6.47
C THR A 231 17.14 8.70 -6.89
N ARG A 232 16.30 7.75 -7.33
CA ARG A 232 14.91 8.01 -7.76
C ARG A 232 13.89 7.91 -6.64
N LEU A 233 14.10 7.00 -5.69
CA LEU A 233 13.35 6.90 -4.44
C LEU A 233 13.70 8.06 -3.52
N LEU A 234 14.94 8.55 -3.59
CA LEU A 234 15.53 9.56 -2.73
C LEU A 234 16.12 10.76 -3.51
N PRO A 235 15.35 11.49 -4.34
CA PRO A 235 15.93 12.62 -5.06
C PRO A 235 16.32 13.75 -4.09
N THR A 236 17.38 14.47 -4.46
CA THR A 236 18.13 15.41 -3.60
C THR A 236 17.49 16.79 -3.44
N SER A 237 16.35 17.08 -4.09
CA SER A 237 15.61 18.35 -3.91
C SER A 237 14.09 18.22 -4.14
N GLY A 238 13.29 19.00 -3.40
CA GLY A 238 11.81 19.04 -3.48
C GLY A 238 11.06 18.05 -2.57
N LEU A 239 9.75 17.84 -2.81
CA LEU A 239 8.93 16.72 -2.28
C LEU A 239 9.71 15.37 -2.20
N PRO A 240 10.53 15.05 -3.20
CA PRO A 240 11.55 14.01 -3.16
C PRO A 240 12.57 13.91 -2.00
N ALA A 241 13.05 15.04 -1.46
CA ALA A 241 14.06 15.08 -0.38
C ALA A 241 13.53 14.46 0.93
N ARG A 242 12.20 14.43 1.08
CA ARG A 242 11.49 13.87 2.23
C ARG A 242 11.74 12.37 2.39
N ARG A 243 11.73 11.63 1.28
CA ARG A 243 11.96 10.17 1.29
C ARG A 243 13.40 9.83 1.65
N THR A 244 14.35 10.60 1.13
CA THR A 244 15.79 10.51 1.43
C THR A 244 16.04 10.61 2.92
N MET A 245 15.41 11.60 3.56
CA MET A 245 15.58 11.84 4.99
C MET A 245 14.99 10.73 5.85
N VAL A 246 13.82 10.18 5.49
CA VAL A 246 13.26 9.02 6.20
C VAL A 246 14.18 7.81 6.09
N LEU A 247 14.66 7.49 4.88
CA LEU A 247 15.50 6.32 4.68
C LEU A 247 16.88 6.45 5.34
N ASP A 248 17.53 7.61 5.21
CA ASP A 248 18.81 7.86 5.88
C ASP A 248 18.65 7.91 7.40
N PHE A 249 17.54 8.46 7.92
CA PHE A 249 17.22 8.44 9.35
C PHE A 249 17.04 7.00 9.87
N LEU A 250 16.21 6.20 9.19
CA LEU A 250 15.97 4.79 9.51
C LEU A 250 17.27 3.99 9.55
N ARG A 251 18.16 4.25 8.59
CA ARG A 251 19.45 3.57 8.46
C ARG A 251 20.44 3.98 9.54
N ARG A 252 20.65 5.29 9.77
CA ARG A 252 21.58 5.82 10.78
C ARG A 252 21.22 5.36 12.20
N ARG A 253 19.94 5.14 12.46
CA ARG A 253 19.43 4.78 13.80
C ARG A 253 19.18 3.28 13.98
N ASN A 254 19.50 2.44 12.99
CA ASN A 254 19.26 1.00 12.98
C ASN A 254 17.81 0.62 13.33
N LEU A 255 16.84 1.34 12.75
CA LEU A 255 15.42 1.17 13.10
C LEU A 255 14.67 0.20 12.20
N ALA A 256 15.37 -0.48 11.30
CA ALA A 256 14.74 -1.36 10.33
C ALA A 256 13.90 -2.45 11.01
N ASP A 257 14.33 -2.95 12.17
CA ASP A 257 13.67 -4.04 12.92
C ASP A 257 12.64 -3.57 13.96
N ARG A 258 12.29 -2.28 13.97
CA ARG A 258 11.37 -1.70 14.96
C ARG A 258 9.96 -1.57 14.39
N ASP A 259 8.98 -1.48 15.30
CA ASP A 259 7.60 -1.20 14.91
C ASP A 259 7.47 0.22 14.30
N GLU A 260 6.45 0.40 13.47
CA GLU A 260 6.20 1.64 12.73
C GLU A 260 6.03 2.86 13.64
N ILE A 261 5.39 2.68 14.80
CA ILE A 261 5.19 3.75 15.79
C ILE A 261 6.53 4.15 16.43
N GLU A 262 7.39 3.19 16.77
CA GLU A 262 8.71 3.43 17.35
C GLU A 262 9.59 4.21 16.37
N ILE A 263 9.51 3.87 15.09
CA ILE A 263 10.18 4.59 14.00
C ILE A 263 9.71 6.04 13.93
N LEU A 264 8.39 6.26 13.87
CA LEU A 264 7.82 7.60 13.83
C LEU A 264 8.20 8.39 15.09
N LYS A 265 8.10 7.79 16.28
CA LYS A 265 8.44 8.43 17.56
C LYS A 265 9.91 8.83 17.64
N ARG A 266 10.81 7.99 17.14
CA ARG A 266 12.24 8.33 17.09
C ARG A 266 12.50 9.40 16.03
N THR A 267 11.82 9.34 14.89
CA THR A 267 11.89 10.38 13.84
C THR A 267 11.48 11.72 14.42
N ALA A 268 10.35 11.78 15.12
CA ALA A 268 9.83 12.99 15.78
C ALA A 268 10.71 13.53 16.93
N ARG A 269 11.73 12.78 17.41
CA ARG A 269 12.57 13.15 18.56
C ARG A 269 13.97 13.67 18.19
N GLY A 270 14.36 13.77 16.92
CA GLY A 270 15.67 14.32 16.55
C GLY A 270 16.30 13.66 15.32
N ALA A 271 15.72 13.92 14.17
CA ALA A 271 16.08 13.51 12.83
C ALA A 271 16.62 14.66 11.94
N GLY A 272 17.23 15.73 12.45
CA GLY A 272 18.19 16.46 11.61
C GLY A 272 18.74 17.79 12.12
N ARG A 273 20.05 18.00 11.91
CA ARG A 273 20.61 19.34 11.73
C ARG A 273 20.37 19.73 10.27
N GLY A 274 19.49 20.70 10.02
CA GLY A 274 19.13 21.22 8.68
C GLY A 274 17.61 21.22 8.40
N ASP A 275 17.17 22.10 7.51
CA ASP A 275 15.74 22.45 7.29
C ASP A 275 14.83 21.26 6.96
N GLY A 276 15.27 20.31 6.14
CA GLY A 276 14.41 19.17 5.80
C GLY A 276 14.25 18.14 6.93
N GLY A 277 15.19 18.07 7.88
CA GLY A 277 15.08 17.19 9.04
C GLY A 277 13.98 17.63 9.99
N GLN A 278 13.86 18.94 10.21
CA GLN A 278 12.81 19.54 11.04
C GLN A 278 11.42 19.33 10.43
N GLU A 279 11.27 19.45 9.11
CA GLU A 279 9.99 19.18 8.44
C GLU A 279 9.60 17.70 8.58
N LEU A 280 10.56 16.78 8.50
CA LEU A 280 10.30 15.36 8.68
C LEU A 280 9.87 15.02 10.12
N GLU A 281 10.56 15.60 11.10
CA GLU A 281 10.20 15.52 12.52
C GLU A 281 8.76 16.02 12.74
N ARG A 282 8.44 17.19 12.20
CA ARG A 282 7.12 17.82 12.34
C ARG A 282 6.02 16.95 11.75
N ARG A 283 6.25 16.38 10.57
CA ARG A 283 5.30 15.46 9.91
C ARG A 283 5.16 14.13 10.65
N ALA A 284 6.24 13.54 11.15
CA ALA A 284 6.18 12.33 11.96
C ALA A 284 5.39 12.59 13.24
N ALA A 285 5.60 13.74 13.88
CA ALA A 285 4.83 14.18 15.03
C ALA A 285 3.35 14.37 14.70
N ALA A 286 3.01 14.92 13.54
CA ALA A 286 1.63 15.06 13.07
C ALA A 286 0.94 13.70 12.87
N ILE A 287 1.62 12.71 12.27
CA ILE A 287 1.09 11.35 12.09
C ILE A 287 0.85 10.69 13.45
N ILE A 288 1.81 10.79 14.39
CA ILE A 288 1.65 10.26 15.75
C ILE A 288 0.47 10.92 16.46
N ALA A 289 0.37 12.25 16.39
CA ALA A 289 -0.71 12.99 17.01
C ALA A 289 -2.09 12.57 16.45
N LEU A 290 -2.18 12.33 15.13
CA LEU A 290 -3.41 11.82 14.53
C LEU A 290 -3.73 10.41 15.01
N GLU A 291 -2.75 9.49 15.01
CA GLU A 291 -2.96 8.13 15.50
C GLU A 291 -3.39 8.09 16.97
N GLU A 292 -2.79 8.92 17.82
CA GLU A 292 -3.21 9.06 19.22
C GLU A 292 -4.65 9.58 19.33
N TYR A 293 -5.02 10.56 18.51
CA TYR A 293 -6.37 11.12 18.52
C TYR A 293 -7.42 10.14 17.99
N ARG A 294 -7.11 9.48 16.88
CA ARG A 294 -7.89 8.37 16.31
C ARG A 294 -8.14 7.26 17.32
N ALA A 295 -7.08 6.76 17.96
CA ALA A 295 -7.20 5.67 18.93
C ALA A 295 -8.11 6.07 20.09
N ALA A 296 -8.01 7.32 20.56
CA ALA A 296 -8.88 7.83 21.61
C ALA A 296 -10.36 7.93 21.17
N LEU A 297 -10.63 8.35 19.92
CA LEU A 297 -11.98 8.41 19.38
C LEU A 297 -12.58 7.03 19.12
N MET A 298 -11.80 6.10 18.56
CA MET A 298 -12.21 4.69 18.41
C MET A 298 -12.52 4.06 19.77
N GLN A 299 -11.71 4.34 20.79
CA GLN A 299 -11.98 3.88 22.16
C GLN A 299 -13.29 4.47 22.70
N ALA A 300 -13.52 5.78 22.52
CA ALA A 300 -14.76 6.42 22.94
C ALA A 300 -15.99 5.83 22.22
N PHE A 301 -15.89 5.61 20.91
CA PHE A 301 -16.95 5.01 20.09
C PHE A 301 -17.27 3.58 20.51
N ASN A 302 -16.26 2.76 20.77
CA ASN A 302 -16.45 1.38 21.24
C ASN A 302 -17.07 1.35 22.64
N LEU A 303 -16.61 2.19 23.57
CA LEU A 303 -17.22 2.29 24.91
C LEU A 303 -18.67 2.76 24.84
N PHE A 304 -18.98 3.70 23.95
CA PHE A 304 -20.33 4.15 23.70
C PHE A 304 -21.22 3.01 23.21
N ARG A 305 -20.75 2.24 22.21
CA ARG A 305 -21.46 1.07 21.70
C ARG A 305 -21.70 0.04 22.80
N ASP A 306 -20.67 -0.29 23.58
CA ASP A 306 -20.75 -1.30 24.63
C ASP A 306 -21.71 -0.87 25.76
N ASP A 307 -21.71 0.42 26.14
CA ASP A 307 -22.67 0.97 27.11
C ASP A 307 -24.11 0.89 26.56
N LEU A 308 -24.31 1.16 25.27
CA LEU A 308 -25.62 1.06 24.62
C LEU A 308 -26.12 -0.40 24.58
N VAL A 309 -25.26 -1.37 24.24
CA VAL A 309 -25.57 -2.81 24.30
C VAL A 309 -25.98 -3.20 25.73
N SER A 310 -25.24 -2.76 26.74
CA SER A 310 -25.52 -3.10 28.15
C SER A 310 -26.87 -2.57 28.66
N ARG A 311 -27.43 -1.56 27.99
CA ARG A 311 -28.73 -0.94 28.29
C ARG A 311 -29.88 -1.49 27.45
N GLY A 312 -29.71 -2.66 26.83
CA GLY A 312 -30.74 -3.25 25.96
C GLY A 312 -30.79 -2.62 24.57
N GLY A 313 -29.69 -2.01 24.11
CA GLY A 313 -29.55 -1.47 22.76
C GLY A 313 -30.20 -0.11 22.52
N THR A 314 -30.77 0.53 23.55
CA THR A 314 -31.44 1.83 23.42
C THR A 314 -31.07 2.77 24.56
N SER A 315 -30.65 4.01 24.27
CA SER A 315 -30.36 5.01 25.30
C SER A 315 -30.30 6.44 24.76
N SER A 316 -30.35 7.42 25.66
CA SER A 316 -30.16 8.83 25.31
C SER A 316 -28.68 9.22 25.35
N PRO A 317 -28.22 10.13 24.46
CA PRO A 317 -26.82 10.53 24.47
C PRO A 317 -26.42 11.20 25.80
N THR A 318 -27.35 11.87 26.48
CA THR A 318 -27.13 12.43 27.84
C THR A 318 -26.89 11.34 28.88
N ALA A 319 -27.65 10.23 28.84
CA ALA A 319 -27.44 9.11 29.76
C ALA A 319 -26.08 8.42 29.51
N LEU A 320 -25.74 8.21 28.24
CA LEU A 320 -24.47 7.62 27.82
C LEU A 320 -23.28 8.51 28.21
N ALA A 321 -23.37 9.83 28.01
CA ALA A 321 -22.34 10.80 28.37
C ALA A 321 -22.04 10.85 29.88
N ARG A 322 -22.95 10.35 30.74
CA ARG A 322 -22.72 10.24 32.19
C ARG A 322 -21.77 9.09 32.56
N SER A 323 -21.54 8.12 31.67
CA SER A 323 -20.64 7.00 31.89
C SER A 323 -19.22 7.45 32.22
N ASN A 324 -18.68 6.99 33.36
CA ASN A 324 -17.33 7.36 33.81
C ASN A 324 -16.24 6.88 32.84
N ALA A 325 -16.41 5.69 32.24
CA ALA A 325 -15.47 5.16 31.26
C ALA A 325 -15.46 6.03 29.99
N LEU A 326 -16.65 6.42 29.51
CA LEU A 326 -16.80 7.27 28.35
C LEU A 326 -16.22 8.67 28.60
N LYS A 327 -16.51 9.29 29.75
CA LYS A 327 -15.90 10.57 30.16
C LYS A 327 -14.37 10.54 30.13
N LYS A 328 -13.75 9.46 30.61
CA LYS A 328 -12.29 9.28 30.56
C LYS A 328 -11.77 9.20 29.12
N ALA A 329 -12.45 8.45 28.25
CA ALA A 329 -12.08 8.34 26.84
C ALA A 329 -12.26 9.67 26.07
N LEU A 330 -13.36 10.39 26.31
CA LEU A 330 -13.57 11.72 25.72
C LEU A 330 -12.52 12.73 26.21
N LYS A 331 -12.15 12.69 27.51
CA LYS A 331 -11.04 13.50 28.05
C LYS A 331 -9.70 13.16 27.36
N LEU A 332 -9.44 11.88 27.10
CA LEU A 332 -8.24 11.46 26.35
C LEU A 332 -8.28 12.00 24.91
N ALA A 333 -9.43 11.91 24.22
CA ALA A 333 -9.61 12.42 22.86
C ALA A 333 -9.38 13.94 22.78
N ARG A 334 -9.83 14.71 23.79
CA ARG A 334 -9.53 16.15 23.89
C ARG A 334 -8.04 16.41 24.04
N LYS A 335 -7.38 15.67 24.93
CA LYS A 335 -5.93 15.80 25.18
C LYS A 335 -5.12 15.49 23.92
N THR A 336 -5.48 14.45 23.17
CA THR A 336 -4.77 14.07 21.94
C THR A 336 -5.11 15.00 20.78
N ARG A 337 -6.34 15.53 20.69
CA ARG A 337 -6.69 16.62 19.76
C ARG A 337 -5.82 17.85 19.98
N ALA A 338 -5.59 18.26 21.24
CA ALA A 338 -4.73 19.40 21.53
C ALA A 338 -3.29 19.23 21.03
N ARG A 339 -2.79 17.98 20.98
CA ARG A 339 -1.48 17.66 20.37
C ARG A 339 -1.51 17.72 18.85
N LEU A 340 -2.67 17.52 18.22
CA LEU A 340 -2.86 17.60 16.78
C LEU A 340 -2.99 19.05 16.28
N LEU A 341 -3.57 19.94 17.10
CA LEU A 341 -3.84 21.35 16.73
C LEU A 341 -2.64 22.10 16.08
N PRO A 342 -1.39 21.98 16.57
CA PRO A 342 -0.24 22.66 15.97
C PRO A 342 0.08 22.26 14.53
N PHE A 343 -0.50 21.15 14.06
CA PHE A 343 -0.27 20.58 12.73
C PHE A 343 -1.39 20.89 11.74
N LEU A 344 -2.53 21.45 12.17
CA LEU A 344 -3.67 21.75 11.27
C LEU A 344 -3.28 22.70 10.13
N GLY A 345 -2.39 23.67 10.40
CA GLY A 345 -1.92 24.64 9.41
C GLY A 345 -0.88 24.09 8.42
N MET A 346 -0.52 22.81 8.48
CA MET A 346 0.39 22.23 7.48
C MET A 346 -0.37 22.10 6.15
N ALA A 347 -0.08 22.96 5.17
CA ALA A 347 -0.82 23.06 3.90
C ALA A 347 -1.10 21.70 3.22
N ASN A 348 -0.10 20.82 3.23
CA ASN A 348 -0.18 19.46 2.69
C ASN A 348 -1.12 18.52 3.45
N PHE A 349 -1.32 18.75 4.74
CA PHE A 349 -2.20 17.95 5.58
C PHE A 349 -3.53 18.64 5.87
N LEU A 350 -3.65 19.92 5.50
CA LEU A 350 -4.82 20.74 5.78
C LEU A 350 -6.11 20.08 5.29
N PRO A 351 -6.21 19.48 4.08
CA PRO A 351 -7.44 18.79 3.67
C PRO A 351 -7.76 17.56 4.54
N VAL A 352 -6.74 16.80 4.95
CA VAL A 352 -6.92 15.62 5.81
C VAL A 352 -7.36 16.04 7.21
N PHE A 353 -6.79 17.12 7.71
CA PHE A 353 -7.04 17.66 9.03
C PHE A 353 -8.28 18.55 9.09
N SER A 354 -8.69 19.22 8.02
CA SER A 354 -9.92 20.02 7.99
C SER A 354 -11.13 19.13 8.05
N ASP A 355 -11.15 18.06 7.24
CA ASP A 355 -12.23 17.08 7.23
C ASP A 355 -12.44 16.45 8.62
N PHE A 356 -11.35 16.32 9.38
CA PHE A 356 -11.34 15.63 10.65
C PHE A 356 -11.43 16.52 11.89
N ALA A 357 -10.75 17.67 11.90
CA ALA A 357 -10.68 18.60 13.02
C ALA A 357 -11.72 19.72 12.97
N MET A 358 -12.28 20.00 11.77
CA MET A 358 -13.29 21.04 11.53
C MET A 358 -14.68 20.48 11.23
N GLY A 359 -14.96 19.22 11.55
CA GLY A 359 -16.34 18.76 11.66
C GLY A 359 -17.05 19.59 12.74
N LYS A 360 -17.69 20.70 12.32
CA LYS A 360 -18.51 21.69 13.04
C LYS A 360 -18.07 21.99 14.46
N GLU A 361 -17.43 23.14 14.74
CA GLU A 361 -17.21 23.71 16.11
C GLU A 361 -17.66 22.78 17.24
N LEU A 362 -16.95 21.66 17.41
CA LEU A 362 -17.42 20.70 18.39
C LEU A 362 -17.12 21.38 19.69
N ASP A 363 -18.18 21.73 20.42
CA ASP A 363 -18.04 22.04 21.82
C ASP A 363 -17.52 20.76 22.46
N MET A 364 -16.21 20.67 22.47
CA MET A 364 -15.51 19.53 23.01
C MET A 364 -15.74 19.50 24.51
N GLU A 365 -16.16 20.57 25.19
CA GLU A 365 -16.47 20.55 26.61
C GLU A 365 -17.73 19.73 26.89
N ASP A 366 -18.73 19.79 26.00
CA ASP A 366 -19.94 18.97 26.04
C ASP A 366 -19.72 17.55 25.49
N GLY A 367 -19.78 16.56 26.39
CA GLY A 367 -19.67 15.15 26.02
C GLY A 367 -20.81 14.69 25.10
N VAL A 368 -22.00 15.30 25.16
CA VAL A 368 -23.15 14.94 24.31
C VAL A 368 -22.89 15.35 22.86
N SER A 369 -22.40 16.57 22.64
CA SER A 369 -22.06 17.08 21.31
C SER A 369 -21.00 16.23 20.61
N LEU A 370 -19.94 15.83 21.31
CA LEU A 370 -18.90 14.94 20.75
C LEU A 370 -19.45 13.55 20.38
N LEU A 371 -20.36 12.99 21.18
CA LEU A 371 -20.99 11.71 20.86
C LEU A 371 -21.88 11.80 19.62
N ARG A 372 -22.67 12.88 19.49
CA ARG A 372 -23.48 13.11 18.29
C ARG A 372 -22.60 13.18 17.05
N ALA A 373 -21.47 13.88 17.11
CA ALA A 373 -20.55 13.99 15.98
C ALA A 373 -19.90 12.68 15.57
N LEU A 374 -19.52 11.83 16.54
CA LEU A 374 -19.03 10.49 16.27
C LEU A 374 -20.07 9.63 15.55
N LEU A 375 -21.34 9.75 15.94
CA LEU A 375 -22.46 9.05 15.30
C LEU A 375 -22.76 9.58 13.89
N GLU A 376 -22.78 10.91 13.70
CA GLU A 376 -22.94 11.53 12.39
C GLU A 376 -21.82 11.10 11.43
N THR A 377 -20.57 11.09 11.91
CA THR A 377 -19.42 10.59 11.17
C THR A 377 -19.62 9.12 10.77
N HIS A 378 -19.96 8.27 11.74
CA HIS A 378 -20.23 6.86 11.47
C HIS A 378 -21.35 6.66 10.44
N GLN A 379 -22.47 7.38 10.56
CA GLN A 379 -23.58 7.27 9.61
C GLN A 379 -23.18 7.70 8.19
N THR A 380 -22.43 8.79 8.07
CA THR A 380 -21.89 9.27 6.81
C THR A 380 -21.01 8.20 6.16
N GLU A 381 -20.16 7.55 6.95
CA GLU A 381 -19.29 6.48 6.50
C GLU A 381 -20.04 5.21 6.09
N MET A 382 -21.06 4.80 6.84
CA MET A 382 -21.88 3.64 6.47
C MET A 382 -22.67 3.88 5.18
N VAL A 383 -23.21 5.10 5.00
CA VAL A 383 -23.87 5.50 3.75
C VAL A 383 -22.88 5.47 2.58
N ARG A 384 -21.69 6.03 2.75
CA ARG A 384 -20.62 6.02 1.74
C ARG A 384 -20.23 4.61 1.32
N ARG A 385 -20.18 3.67 2.28
CA ARG A 385 -19.83 2.26 2.04
C ARG A 385 -21.00 1.39 1.58
N GLN A 386 -22.21 1.93 1.55
CA GLN A 386 -23.45 1.17 1.30
C GLN A 386 -23.60 -0.03 2.25
N THR A 387 -23.15 0.13 3.50
CA THR A 387 -23.27 -0.88 4.56
C THR A 387 -24.39 -0.52 5.52
N PRO A 388 -25.03 -1.52 6.17
CA PRO A 388 -26.01 -1.26 7.22
C PRO A 388 -25.44 -0.35 8.31
N ARG A 389 -26.27 0.58 8.80
CA ARG A 389 -25.90 1.46 9.90
C ARG A 389 -25.90 0.66 11.19
N TRP A 390 -24.95 0.95 12.08
CA TRP A 390 -24.94 0.33 13.41
C TRP A 390 -25.96 0.97 14.34
N PHE A 391 -26.24 2.25 14.12
CA PHE A 391 -27.11 3.06 14.98
C PHE A 391 -28.17 3.77 14.15
N HIS A 392 -29.41 3.71 14.62
CA HIS A 392 -30.52 4.46 14.08
C HIS A 392 -30.91 5.59 15.05
N PRO A 393 -30.99 6.85 14.58
CA PRO A 393 -31.57 7.92 15.37
C PRO A 393 -33.08 7.69 15.43
N HIS A 394 -33.59 7.32 16.61
CA HIS A 394 -35.03 7.20 16.83
C HIS A 394 -35.65 8.58 17.11
N SER A 395 -34.92 9.45 17.80
CA SER A 395 -35.22 10.87 17.99
C SER A 395 -33.92 11.65 18.28
N LYS A 396 -33.99 12.98 18.42
CA LYS A 396 -32.83 13.83 18.82
C LYS A 396 -32.16 13.37 20.13
N ASP A 397 -32.92 12.67 20.97
CA ASP A 397 -32.50 12.27 22.32
C ASP A 397 -32.54 10.75 22.53
N LYS A 398 -32.72 9.95 21.47
CA LYS A 398 -32.79 8.49 21.59
C LYS A 398 -32.10 7.80 20.42
N TRP A 399 -31.11 6.99 20.76
CA TRP A 399 -30.35 6.16 19.81
C TRP A 399 -30.65 4.69 20.05
N GLU A 400 -30.73 3.95 18.95
CA GLU A 400 -31.04 2.52 18.94
C GLU A 400 -29.99 1.77 18.11
N LEU A 401 -29.50 0.64 18.62
CA LEU A 401 -28.66 -0.29 17.86
C LEU A 401 -29.50 -1.03 16.82
N ASP A 402 -28.96 -1.21 15.62
CA ASP A 402 -29.58 -2.07 14.62
C ASP A 402 -29.44 -3.56 15.02
N PRO A 403 -30.51 -4.27 15.38
CA PRO A 403 -30.41 -5.66 15.80
C PRO A 403 -29.96 -6.60 14.67
N SER A 404 -30.04 -6.17 13.40
CA SER A 404 -29.66 -6.97 12.24
C SER A 404 -28.16 -6.96 11.94
N VAL A 405 -27.39 -6.11 12.61
CA VAL A 405 -25.96 -5.93 12.36
C VAL A 405 -25.12 -6.67 13.40
N ALA A 406 -24.23 -7.53 12.93
CA ALA A 406 -23.22 -8.14 13.79
C ALA A 406 -22.13 -7.10 14.14
N TYR A 407 -22.03 -6.77 15.41
CA TYR A 407 -21.02 -5.84 15.92
C TYR A 407 -19.70 -6.56 16.18
N PRO A 408 -18.57 -6.13 15.60
CA PRO A 408 -17.27 -6.71 15.91
C PRO A 408 -16.95 -6.50 17.39
N SER A 409 -16.88 -7.58 18.15
CA SER A 409 -16.47 -7.55 19.56
C SER A 409 -14.94 -7.53 19.72
N SER A 410 -14.18 -7.68 18.63
CA SER A 410 -12.72 -7.76 18.71
C SER A 410 -12.16 -6.41 19.18
N ARG A 411 -11.45 -6.45 20.32
CA ARG A 411 -10.62 -5.33 20.79
C ARG A 411 -9.46 -5.04 19.82
N ASP A 412 -9.15 -5.99 18.94
CA ASP A 412 -8.03 -5.94 18.00
C ASP A 412 -8.24 -4.95 16.85
N GLY A 413 -9.50 -4.71 16.41
CA GLY A 413 -9.80 -3.76 15.33
C GLY A 413 -9.53 -2.29 15.69
N ALA A 414 -9.51 -1.95 16.99
CA ALA A 414 -9.30 -0.58 17.44
C ALA A 414 -7.82 -0.14 17.43
N LEU A 415 -6.89 -1.10 17.47
CA LEU A 415 -5.46 -0.86 17.66
C LEU A 415 -4.58 -1.32 16.52
N GLY A 416 -5.16 -1.86 15.43
CA GLY A 416 -4.45 -1.98 14.18
C GLY A 416 -3.89 -0.60 13.80
N THR A 417 -2.58 -0.45 13.86
CA THR A 417 -1.90 0.71 13.27
C THR A 417 -2.28 0.73 11.80
N TYR A 418 -2.93 1.80 11.34
CA TYR A 418 -3.02 2.00 9.92
C TYR A 418 -1.59 2.00 9.40
N SER A 419 -1.29 1.06 8.51
CA SER A 419 0.04 1.03 7.92
C SER A 419 0.14 2.25 7.02
N TYR A 420 0.89 3.27 7.45
CA TYR A 420 1.18 4.48 6.68
C TYR A 420 2.19 4.19 5.57
N ARG A 421 2.22 2.95 5.09
CA ARG A 421 3.16 2.40 4.11
C ARG A 421 4.61 2.42 4.61
N THR A 422 4.85 2.79 5.87
CA THR A 422 6.18 2.78 6.51
C THR A 422 6.81 1.38 6.53
N PRO A 423 6.10 0.27 6.82
CA PRO A 423 6.65 -1.09 6.74
C PRO A 423 7.15 -1.42 5.32
N ASN A 424 6.44 -0.94 4.31
CA ASN A 424 6.82 -1.10 2.92
C ASN A 424 8.08 -0.30 2.60
N LEU A 425 8.15 0.94 3.07
CA LEU A 425 9.34 1.78 2.96
C LEU A 425 10.55 1.13 3.65
N ILE A 426 10.40 0.63 4.88
CA ILE A 426 11.44 -0.07 5.62
C ILE A 426 11.89 -1.32 4.88
N SER A 427 10.96 -2.08 4.30
CA SER A 427 11.26 -3.23 3.44
C SER A 427 12.13 -2.81 2.25
N MET A 428 11.73 -1.77 1.51
CA MET A 428 12.52 -1.22 0.40
C MET A 428 13.87 -0.67 0.86
N ALA A 429 13.92 -0.01 2.03
CA ALA A 429 15.13 0.52 2.64
C ALA A 429 16.13 -0.60 2.96
N ARG A 430 15.66 -1.68 3.59
CA ARG A 430 16.45 -2.88 3.90
C ARG A 430 16.98 -3.52 2.62
N GLU A 431 16.14 -3.65 1.58
CA GLU A 431 16.53 -4.20 0.29
C GLU A 431 17.59 -3.34 -0.41
N SER A 432 17.45 -2.01 -0.36
CA SER A 432 18.44 -1.06 -0.90
C SER A 432 19.68 -0.89 -0.02
N GLY A 433 19.61 -1.35 1.23
CA GLY A 433 20.49 -0.92 2.31
C GLY A 433 21.35 -2.02 2.93
N ARG A 434 21.18 -3.29 2.52
CA ARG A 434 22.15 -4.36 2.84
C ARG A 434 23.54 -3.83 2.49
N ARG A 435 24.45 -3.87 3.47
CA ARG A 435 25.83 -3.40 3.28
C ARG A 435 26.37 -4.04 2.00
N LEU A 436 26.74 -3.19 1.05
CA LEU A 436 27.74 -3.52 0.05
C LEU A 436 29.05 -3.83 0.78
#